data_AF-A0A821WWZ8-F1
#
_entry.id   AF-A0A821WWZ8-F1
#
_cell.length_a   1.000
_cell.length_b   1.000
_cell.length_c   1.000
_cell.angle_alpha   90.00
_cell.angle_beta   90.00
_cell.angle_gamma   90.00
#
_symmetry.space_group_name_H-M   'P 1'
#
loop_
_entity.id
_entity.type
_entity.pdbx_description
1 polymer ?
#
loop_
_entity_poly.entity_id
_entity_poly.type
_entity_poly.pdbx_seq_one_letter_code
_entity_poly.pdbx_strand_id
1 'polypeptide(L)'
;HLTNEHDADVRKACRTLPQLKESLFQLHPGCRLEATLGIGYNKTQEWLTRANIPFPKSFIEFQEKEGPTGKYMPSTKGNLMLHIRSNRKDLCFELGRQFCQSIPDDSIAKLDETFGFAYMSSETNGLSQDFTGFEDGNENPKEDEQRAKAALICDGHDIPIHVGGSFALTQKWKHNLFKWNE
;
A
#
# COMPACT_ATOMS: atom_id res chain seq x y z
N HIS A 1 -10.19 -7.04 -3.43
CA HIS A 1 -11.20 -6.73 -4.46
C HIS A 1 -12.54 -6.57 -3.78
N LEU A 2 -13.34 -5.62 -4.25
CA LEU A 2 -14.66 -5.31 -3.72
C LEU A 2 -15.74 -5.81 -4.68
N THR A 3 -16.93 -6.11 -4.16
CA THR A 3 -18.15 -6.19 -4.96
C THR A 3 -18.61 -4.79 -5.37
N ASN A 4 -19.66 -4.70 -6.19
CA ASN A 4 -20.28 -3.41 -6.55
C ASN A 4 -21.34 -2.96 -5.52
N GLU A 5 -21.56 -3.74 -4.47
CA GLU A 5 -22.53 -3.45 -3.42
C GLU A 5 -21.89 -2.60 -2.32
N HIS A 6 -22.72 -1.94 -1.51
CA HIS A 6 -22.28 -1.22 -0.29
C HIS A 6 -21.18 -0.16 -0.48
N ASP A 7 -21.04 0.39 -1.69
CA ASP A 7 -19.95 1.32 -2.03
C ASP A 7 -19.89 2.56 -1.10
N ALA A 8 -21.04 3.05 -0.65
CA ALA A 8 -21.11 4.13 0.34
C ALA A 8 -20.57 3.72 1.71
N ASP A 9 -20.87 2.50 2.16
CA ASP A 9 -20.41 1.95 3.44
C ASP A 9 -18.92 1.65 3.39
N VAL A 10 -18.40 1.12 2.27
CA VAL A 10 -16.96 0.95 2.07
C VAL A 10 -16.23 2.29 2.14
N ARG A 11 -16.73 3.35 1.49
CA ARG A 11 -16.14 4.69 1.63
C ARG A 11 -16.18 5.20 3.06
N LYS A 12 -17.24 4.89 3.81
CA LYS A 12 -17.34 5.22 5.23
C LYS A 12 -16.26 4.48 6.04
N ALA A 13 -16.06 3.18 5.78
CA ALA A 13 -15.00 2.37 6.38
C ALA A 13 -13.60 2.93 6.08
N CYS A 14 -13.33 3.33 4.84
CA CYS A 14 -12.06 3.97 4.47
C CYS A 14 -11.74 5.21 5.33
N ARG A 15 -12.76 5.99 5.72
CA ARG A 15 -12.60 7.18 6.56
C ARG A 15 -12.35 6.87 8.03
N THR A 16 -12.62 5.64 8.50
CA THR A 16 -12.38 5.27 9.90
C THR A 16 -10.92 4.92 10.19
N LEU A 17 -10.13 4.59 9.16
CA LEU A 17 -8.75 4.11 9.33
C LEU A 17 -7.86 5.04 10.19
N PRO A 18 -7.83 6.38 9.99
CA PRO A 18 -7.02 7.26 10.84
C PRO A 18 -7.41 7.15 12.32
N GLN A 19 -8.71 7.09 12.62
CA GLN A 19 -9.22 6.99 13.98
C GLN A 19 -8.87 5.65 14.63
N LEU A 20 -8.96 4.54 13.89
CA LEU A 20 -8.57 3.21 14.35
C LEU A 20 -7.07 3.15 14.66
N LYS A 21 -6.23 3.69 13.76
CA LYS A 21 -4.78 3.79 13.94
C LYS A 21 -4.43 4.60 15.19
N GLU A 22 -5.04 5.77 15.34
CA GLU A 22 -4.80 6.67 16.48
C GLU A 22 -5.20 6.02 17.80
N SER A 23 -6.35 5.33 17.84
CA SER A 23 -6.81 4.62 19.04
C SER A 23 -5.82 3.54 19.50
N LEU A 24 -5.30 2.73 18.56
CA LEU A 24 -4.28 1.72 18.87
C LEU A 24 -2.95 2.34 19.28
N PHE A 25 -2.55 3.44 18.64
CA PHE A 25 -1.32 4.15 18.98
C PHE A 25 -1.36 4.72 20.41
N GLN A 26 -2.49 5.30 20.83
CA GLN A 26 -2.69 5.83 22.17
C GLN A 26 -2.63 4.74 23.25
N LEU A 27 -3.19 3.57 22.98
CA LEU A 27 -3.15 2.41 23.88
C LEU A 27 -1.76 1.75 23.95
N HIS A 28 -0.95 1.93 22.91
CA HIS A 28 0.35 1.28 22.76
C HIS A 28 1.44 2.27 22.31
N PRO A 29 1.82 3.23 23.18
CA PRO A 29 2.84 4.22 22.83
C PRO A 29 4.17 3.55 22.46
N GLY A 30 4.86 4.09 21.45
CA GLY A 30 6.13 3.55 20.95
C GLY A 30 6.01 2.40 19.94
N CYS A 31 4.80 1.99 19.54
CA CYS A 31 4.59 0.92 18.57
C CYS A 31 4.94 1.26 17.12
N ARG A 32 5.28 2.53 16.81
CA ARG A 32 5.56 3.01 15.44
C ARG A 32 4.52 2.51 14.40
N LEU A 33 3.24 2.51 14.78
CA LEU A 33 2.15 2.00 13.96
C LEU A 33 1.79 3.02 12.86
N GLU A 34 2.02 2.61 11.62
CA GLU A 34 1.67 3.36 10.42
C GLU A 34 0.76 2.55 9.50
N ALA A 35 -0.17 3.25 8.85
CA ALA A 35 -1.08 2.65 7.90
C ALA A 35 -1.30 3.58 6.70
N THR A 36 -1.34 3.02 5.51
CA THR A 36 -1.62 3.73 4.26
C THR A 36 -2.70 2.98 3.50
N LEU A 37 -3.74 3.71 3.07
CA LEU A 37 -4.82 3.19 2.26
C LEU A 37 -4.68 3.70 0.82
N GLY A 38 -4.48 2.79 -0.11
CA GLY A 38 -4.54 3.04 -1.55
C GLY A 38 -5.91 2.68 -2.11
N ILE A 39 -6.36 3.46 -3.09
CA ILE A 39 -7.58 3.19 -3.87
C ILE A 39 -7.14 2.87 -5.29
N GLY A 40 -7.55 1.72 -5.81
CA GLY A 40 -7.13 1.25 -7.13
C GLY A 40 -7.73 2.08 -8.26
N TYR A 41 -7.05 2.09 -9.40
CA TYR A 41 -7.34 2.96 -10.55
C TYR A 41 -8.84 3.09 -10.89
N ASN A 42 -9.50 1.96 -11.17
CA ASN A 42 -10.93 1.94 -11.55
C ASN A 42 -11.84 2.50 -10.46
N LYS A 43 -11.55 2.22 -9.17
CA LYS A 43 -12.34 2.73 -8.05
C LYS A 43 -12.08 4.21 -7.80
N THR A 44 -10.85 4.66 -7.96
CA THR A 44 -10.52 6.09 -7.93
C THR A 44 -11.28 6.82 -9.03
N GLN A 45 -11.32 6.28 -10.26
CA GLN A 45 -12.06 6.88 -11.36
C GLN A 45 -13.55 6.97 -11.03
N GLU A 46 -14.16 5.86 -10.60
CA GLU A 46 -15.57 5.81 -10.21
C GLU A 46 -15.91 6.83 -9.10
N TRP A 47 -15.13 6.84 -8.02
CA TRP A 47 -15.41 7.64 -6.83
C TRP A 47 -15.18 9.13 -7.07
N LEU A 48 -14.13 9.51 -7.79
CA LEU A 48 -13.86 10.90 -8.12
C LEU A 48 -14.89 11.44 -9.11
N THR A 49 -15.27 10.68 -10.13
CA THR A 49 -16.36 11.06 -11.04
C THR A 49 -17.66 11.30 -10.28
N ARG A 50 -18.05 10.39 -9.37
CA ARG A 50 -19.25 10.55 -8.54
C ARG A 50 -19.18 11.78 -7.64
N ALA A 51 -17.99 12.12 -7.13
CA ALA A 51 -17.77 13.29 -6.28
C ALA A 51 -17.56 14.59 -7.06
N ASN A 52 -17.62 14.56 -8.40
CA ASN A 52 -17.26 15.67 -9.28
C ASN A 52 -15.85 16.25 -8.99
N ILE A 53 -14.91 15.37 -8.64
CA ILE A 53 -13.50 15.71 -8.44
C ILE A 53 -12.73 15.32 -9.72
N PRO A 54 -11.90 16.22 -10.29
CA PRO A 54 -11.09 15.91 -11.45
C PRO A 54 -10.17 14.70 -11.21
N PHE A 55 -10.05 13.80 -12.19
CA PHE A 55 -9.14 12.66 -12.10
C PHE A 55 -7.67 13.12 -12.21
N PRO A 56 -6.72 12.58 -11.42
CA PRO A 56 -5.31 12.96 -11.51
C PRO A 56 -4.74 12.60 -12.89
N LYS A 57 -4.10 13.57 -13.57
CA LYS A 57 -3.58 13.38 -14.93
C LYS A 57 -2.44 12.36 -14.98
N SER A 58 -1.66 12.29 -13.91
CA SER A 58 -0.47 11.44 -13.82
C SER A 58 -0.79 10.06 -13.27
N PHE A 59 -2.04 9.80 -12.86
CA PHE A 59 -2.45 8.46 -12.49
C PHE A 59 -2.76 7.65 -13.75
N ILE A 60 -1.92 6.67 -14.07
CA ILE A 60 -2.10 5.78 -15.21
C ILE A 60 -2.41 4.37 -14.74
N GLU A 61 -3.29 3.69 -15.47
CA GLU A 61 -3.59 2.30 -15.16
C GLU A 61 -2.41 1.41 -15.54
N PHE A 62 -2.00 0.54 -14.62
CA PHE A 62 -0.94 -0.42 -14.89
C PHE A 62 -1.34 -1.40 -16.00
N GLN A 63 -0.54 -1.39 -17.07
CA GLN A 63 -0.63 -2.30 -18.20
C GLN A 63 0.34 -3.45 -18.02
N GLU A 64 -0.11 -4.66 -18.35
CA GLU A 64 0.71 -5.86 -18.33
C GLU A 64 1.94 -5.69 -19.21
N LYS A 65 3.05 -6.30 -18.81
CA LYS A 65 4.29 -6.26 -19.60
C LYS A 65 4.86 -7.64 -19.78
N GLU A 66 5.36 -7.89 -20.99
CA GLU A 66 6.16 -9.07 -21.31
C GLU A 66 7.57 -8.62 -21.70
N GLY A 67 8.57 -9.22 -21.07
CA GLY A 67 9.98 -8.97 -21.33
C GLY A 67 10.52 -9.88 -22.43
N PRO A 68 11.67 -9.52 -23.03
CA PRO A 68 12.27 -10.26 -24.15
C PRO A 68 12.69 -11.70 -23.80
N THR A 69 12.78 -12.04 -22.51
CA THR A 69 13.14 -13.37 -22.00
C THR A 69 11.93 -14.20 -21.59
N GLY A 70 10.72 -13.81 -22.02
CA GLY A 70 9.45 -14.49 -21.65
C GLY A 70 9.03 -14.25 -20.20
N LYS A 71 9.63 -13.25 -19.53
CA LYS A 71 9.21 -12.82 -18.19
C LYS A 71 7.95 -11.98 -18.32
N TYR A 72 6.90 -12.38 -17.61
CA TYR A 72 5.60 -11.74 -17.68
C TYR A 72 5.23 -11.07 -16.35
N MET A 73 4.72 -9.85 -16.45
CA MET A 73 4.31 -9.01 -15.34
C MET A 73 2.80 -8.75 -15.45
N PRO A 74 1.96 -9.58 -14.80
CA PRO A 74 0.51 -9.52 -14.92
C PRO A 74 -0.09 -8.28 -14.24
N SER A 75 -1.26 -7.85 -14.68
CA SER A 75 -2.08 -6.79 -14.06
C SER A 75 -3.24 -7.45 -13.34
N THR A 76 -3.05 -7.82 -12.08
CA THR A 76 -4.11 -8.48 -11.27
C THR A 76 -5.21 -7.52 -10.83
N LYS A 77 -5.03 -6.21 -11.04
CA LYS A 77 -5.89 -5.12 -10.57
C LYS A 77 -6.09 -5.14 -9.04
N GLY A 78 -6.74 -4.11 -8.51
CA GLY A 78 -7.06 -3.99 -7.09
C GLY A 78 -8.05 -2.86 -6.87
N ASN A 79 -8.87 -2.94 -5.82
CA ASN A 79 -9.83 -1.89 -5.47
C ASN A 79 -9.37 -1.07 -4.27
N LEU A 80 -8.91 -1.75 -3.22
CA LEU A 80 -8.30 -1.15 -2.04
C LEU A 80 -6.99 -1.87 -1.75
N MET A 81 -6.01 -1.12 -1.24
CA MET A 81 -4.74 -1.63 -0.71
C MET A 81 -4.57 -1.04 0.69
N LEU A 82 -4.43 -1.88 1.71
CA LEU A 82 -4.07 -1.45 3.05
C LEU A 82 -2.66 -1.93 3.36
N HIS A 83 -1.73 -0.99 3.53
CA HIS A 83 -0.36 -1.29 3.93
C HIS A 83 -0.16 -0.85 5.38
N ILE A 84 0.17 -1.79 6.27
CA ILE A 84 0.32 -1.56 7.71
C ILE A 84 1.72 -1.95 8.14
N ARG A 85 2.39 -1.11 8.93
CA ARG A 85 3.70 -1.37 9.49
C ARG A 85 3.75 -0.97 10.95
N SER A 86 4.46 -1.76 11.75
CA SER A 86 4.72 -1.50 13.15
C SER A 86 5.94 -2.32 13.57
N ASN A 87 6.60 -1.92 14.66
CA ASN A 87 7.56 -2.80 15.36
C ASN A 87 6.86 -3.94 16.13
N ARG A 88 5.51 -3.97 16.12
CA ARG A 88 4.64 -4.95 16.76
C ARG A 88 3.67 -5.56 15.74
N LYS A 89 3.92 -6.80 15.33
CA LYS A 89 3.12 -7.50 14.31
C LYS A 89 1.67 -7.74 14.73
N ASP A 90 1.44 -7.95 16.02
CA ASP A 90 0.10 -8.09 16.59
C ASP A 90 -0.75 -6.83 16.41
N LEU A 91 -0.14 -5.64 16.46
CA LEU A 91 -0.83 -4.38 16.18
C LEU A 91 -1.12 -4.16 14.69
N CYS A 92 -0.26 -4.67 13.80
CA CYS A 92 -0.59 -4.72 12.37
C CYS A 92 -1.83 -5.59 12.13
N PHE A 93 -1.86 -6.78 12.71
CA PHE A 93 -3.00 -7.68 12.62
C PHE A 93 -4.27 -7.05 13.20
N GLU A 94 -4.18 -6.46 14.40
CA GLU A 94 -5.34 -5.87 15.06
C GLU A 94 -5.93 -4.69 14.27
N LEU A 95 -5.09 -3.80 13.72
CA LEU A 95 -5.57 -2.72 12.86
C LEU A 95 -6.23 -3.26 11.59
N GLY A 96 -5.62 -4.26 10.94
CA GLY A 96 -6.18 -4.91 9.76
C GLY A 96 -7.54 -5.55 10.06
N ARG A 97 -7.66 -6.24 11.20
CA ARG A 97 -8.88 -6.86 11.70
C ARG A 97 -9.98 -5.82 11.95
N GLN A 98 -9.68 -4.73 12.68
CA GLN A 98 -10.65 -3.66 12.94
C GLN A 98 -11.10 -2.96 11.66
N PHE A 99 -10.19 -2.74 10.70
CA PHE A 99 -10.53 -2.15 9.42
C PHE A 99 -11.40 -3.08 8.56
N CYS A 100 -11.08 -4.36 8.50
CA CYS A 100 -11.92 -5.31 7.77
C CYS A 100 -13.32 -5.42 8.40
N GLN A 101 -13.43 -5.37 9.73
CA GLN A 101 -14.72 -5.37 10.44
C GLN A 101 -15.57 -4.12 10.20
N SER A 102 -14.97 -2.99 9.79
CA SER A 102 -15.75 -1.79 9.44
C SER A 102 -16.30 -1.84 8.01
N ILE A 103 -15.83 -2.79 7.19
CA ILE A 103 -16.34 -3.05 5.84
C ILE A 103 -17.47 -4.10 5.94
N PRO A 104 -18.61 -3.92 5.27
CA PRO A 104 -19.68 -4.93 5.27
C PRO A 104 -19.20 -6.25 4.65
N ASP A 105 -19.56 -7.39 5.26
CA ASP A 105 -19.04 -8.72 4.91
C ASP A 105 -19.18 -9.06 3.42
N ASP A 106 -20.33 -8.76 2.80
CA ASP A 106 -20.60 -9.03 1.38
C ASP A 106 -19.92 -8.05 0.40
N SER A 107 -19.15 -7.08 0.93
CA SER A 107 -18.42 -6.12 0.11
C SER A 107 -17.05 -6.64 -0.35
N ILE A 108 -16.47 -7.63 0.32
CA ILE A 108 -15.11 -8.12 0.01
C ILE A 108 -15.19 -9.40 -0.83
N ALA A 109 -15.07 -9.25 -2.15
CA ALA A 109 -15.08 -10.39 -3.07
C ALA A 109 -13.82 -11.27 -2.99
N LYS A 110 -12.67 -10.65 -2.71
CA LYS A 110 -11.38 -11.36 -2.59
C LYS A 110 -10.41 -10.56 -1.74
N LEU A 111 -9.87 -11.19 -0.71
CA LEU A 111 -8.79 -10.67 0.12
C LEU A 111 -7.48 -11.38 -0.26
N ASP A 112 -6.43 -10.61 -0.54
CA ASP A 112 -5.05 -11.10 -0.61
C ASP A 112 -4.29 -10.45 0.55
N GLU A 113 -3.77 -11.26 1.46
CA GLU A 113 -3.09 -10.81 2.67
C GLU A 113 -1.67 -11.40 2.69
N THR A 114 -0.68 -10.59 3.11
CA THR A 114 0.71 -11.03 3.20
C THR A 114 1.36 -10.34 4.39
N PHE A 115 1.87 -11.14 5.33
CA PHE A 115 2.60 -10.64 6.49
C PHE A 115 4.09 -10.56 6.20
N GLY A 116 4.59 -9.33 6.08
CA GLY A 116 6.01 -9.05 5.93
C GLY A 116 6.79 -9.09 7.24
N PHE A 117 8.10 -9.23 7.13
CA PHE A 117 9.03 -9.05 8.24
C PHE A 117 10.36 -8.53 7.72
N ALA A 118 11.08 -7.77 8.54
CA ALA A 118 12.46 -7.41 8.24
C ALA A 118 13.33 -8.66 8.38
N TYR A 119 14.01 -9.05 7.30
CA TYR A 119 14.89 -10.21 7.28
C TYR A 119 16.34 -9.76 7.48
N MET A 120 17.04 -10.39 8.43
CA MET A 120 18.43 -10.06 8.81
C MET A 120 18.68 -8.56 8.94
N SER A 121 17.82 -7.86 9.69
CA SER A 121 17.96 -6.42 9.89
C SER A 121 19.22 -6.11 10.69
N SER A 122 20.04 -5.21 10.16
CA SER A 122 21.24 -4.74 10.81
C SER A 122 20.92 -3.59 11.76
N GLU A 123 21.28 -3.77 13.03
CA GLU A 123 21.12 -2.70 14.04
C GLU A 123 22.07 -1.53 13.80
N THR A 124 23.16 -1.72 13.04
CA THR A 124 24.19 -0.70 12.83
C THR A 124 23.87 0.25 11.68
N ASN A 125 23.30 -0.23 10.58
CA ASN A 125 22.97 0.58 9.40
C ASN A 125 21.45 0.68 9.13
N GLY A 126 20.62 -0.08 9.86
CA GLY A 126 19.16 -0.07 9.70
C GLY A 126 18.65 -0.72 8.41
N LEU A 127 19.55 -1.31 7.60
CA LEU A 127 19.19 -2.01 6.37
C LEU A 127 18.73 -3.43 6.69
N SER A 128 17.90 -3.97 5.79
CA SER A 128 17.46 -5.37 5.83
C SER A 128 17.90 -6.06 4.56
N GLN A 129 18.03 -7.38 4.63
CA GLN A 129 18.30 -8.18 3.45
C GLN A 129 17.00 -8.64 2.80
N ASP A 130 17.02 -8.79 1.49
CA ASP A 130 16.03 -9.62 0.81
C ASP A 130 16.36 -11.12 0.98
N PHE A 131 15.51 -12.00 0.45
CA PHE A 131 15.74 -13.45 0.56
C PHE A 131 16.87 -13.98 -0.32
N THR A 132 17.47 -13.14 -1.17
CA THR A 132 18.68 -13.48 -1.94
C THR A 132 19.97 -13.15 -1.17
N GLY A 133 19.84 -12.48 -0.02
CA GLY A 133 20.95 -12.10 0.87
C GLY A 133 21.52 -10.72 0.60
N PHE A 134 20.92 -9.95 -0.32
CA PHE A 134 21.38 -8.62 -0.69
C PHE A 134 20.67 -7.56 0.15
N GLU A 135 21.37 -6.47 0.50
CA GLU A 135 20.77 -5.33 1.18
C GLU A 135 19.72 -4.67 0.27
N ASP A 136 18.51 -4.49 0.78
CA ASP A 136 17.41 -3.82 0.08
C ASP A 136 17.11 -2.44 0.71
N GLY A 137 16.87 -1.46 -0.15
CA GLY A 137 16.52 -0.09 0.25
C GLY A 137 17.71 0.86 0.53
N ASN A 138 18.95 0.48 0.20
CA ASN A 138 20.11 1.38 0.33
C ASN A 138 19.93 2.66 -0.52
N GLU A 139 19.49 2.51 -1.77
CA GLU A 139 19.30 3.63 -2.72
C GLU A 139 18.05 4.49 -2.45
N ASN A 140 17.23 4.13 -1.45
CA ASN A 140 16.07 4.95 -1.11
C ASN A 140 16.50 6.31 -0.54
N PRO A 141 15.80 7.41 -0.87
CA PRO A 141 16.04 8.72 -0.26
C PRO A 141 16.01 8.66 1.26
N LYS A 142 17.00 9.28 1.92
CA LYS A 142 17.17 9.20 3.38
C LYS A 142 16.57 10.41 4.10
N GLU A 143 16.74 11.60 3.53
CA GLU A 143 16.23 12.84 4.11
C GLU A 143 14.73 13.00 3.88
N ASP A 144 14.02 13.56 4.86
CA ASP A 144 12.55 13.73 4.80
C ASP A 144 12.11 14.53 3.59
N GLU A 145 12.82 15.62 3.26
CA GLU A 145 12.53 16.44 2.10
C GLU A 145 12.69 15.66 0.78
N GLN A 146 13.74 14.85 0.67
CA GLN A 146 13.98 14.03 -0.51
C GLN A 146 12.94 12.92 -0.65
N ARG A 147 12.53 12.30 0.47
CA ARG A 147 11.45 11.31 0.52
C ARG A 147 10.12 11.92 0.08
N ALA A 148 9.78 13.08 0.61
CA ALA A 148 8.56 13.81 0.25
C ALA A 148 8.56 14.15 -1.26
N LYS A 149 9.67 14.69 -1.78
CA LYS A 149 9.81 15.02 -3.19
C LYS A 149 9.71 13.81 -4.12
N ALA A 150 10.21 12.66 -3.70
CA ALA A 150 10.18 11.43 -4.51
C ALA A 150 8.81 10.72 -4.48
N ALA A 151 8.09 10.79 -3.36
CA ALA A 151 6.91 9.97 -3.13
C ALA A 151 5.57 10.75 -3.24
N LEU A 152 5.55 12.05 -2.97
CA LEU A 152 4.33 12.84 -2.92
C LEU A 152 4.07 13.59 -4.23
N ILE A 153 2.79 13.74 -4.58
CA ILE A 153 2.36 14.65 -5.64
C ILE A 153 2.66 16.07 -5.16
N CYS A 154 3.66 16.71 -5.76
CA CYS A 154 4.03 18.10 -5.51
C CYS A 154 3.11 19.07 -6.25
N ASP A 155 3.07 20.32 -5.79
CA ASP A 155 2.36 21.39 -6.49
C ASP A 155 2.90 21.58 -7.92
N GLY A 156 2.00 21.85 -8.86
CA GLY A 156 2.31 21.96 -10.29
C GLY A 156 2.56 20.64 -11.04
N HIS A 157 2.69 19.49 -10.36
CA HIS A 157 2.87 18.18 -11.02
C HIS A 157 1.54 17.54 -11.46
N ASP A 158 0.45 17.84 -10.78
CA ASP A 158 -0.90 17.40 -11.11
C ASP A 158 -1.93 18.48 -10.67
N ILE A 159 -3.21 18.16 -10.67
CA ILE A 159 -4.29 19.04 -10.24
C ILE A 159 -4.17 19.31 -8.73
N PRO A 160 -4.31 20.57 -8.25
CA PRO A 160 -4.02 20.95 -6.86
C PRO A 160 -4.72 20.13 -5.77
N ILE A 161 -5.91 19.59 -6.03
CA ILE A 161 -6.67 18.77 -5.07
C ILE A 161 -5.98 17.44 -4.71
N HIS A 162 -5.03 16.97 -5.52
CA HIS A 162 -4.30 15.72 -5.30
C HIS A 162 -2.93 15.91 -4.66
N VAL A 163 -2.51 17.15 -4.41
CA VAL A 163 -1.21 17.46 -3.78
C VAL A 163 -1.12 16.80 -2.39
N GLY A 164 0.02 16.17 -2.11
CA GLY A 164 0.24 15.36 -0.90
C GLY A 164 -0.25 13.91 -1.00
N GLY A 165 -0.94 13.53 -2.08
CA GLY A 165 -1.19 12.14 -2.43
C GLY A 165 0.05 11.42 -2.96
N SER A 166 -0.06 10.13 -3.26
CA SER A 166 1.01 9.31 -3.84
C SER A 166 0.44 8.22 -4.74
N PHE A 167 1.22 7.76 -5.72
CA PHE A 167 0.89 6.59 -6.53
C PHE A 167 1.75 5.40 -6.10
N ALA A 168 1.10 4.28 -5.78
CA ALA A 168 1.77 3.06 -5.36
C ALA A 168 1.51 1.93 -6.36
N LEU A 169 2.56 1.16 -6.63
CA LEU A 169 2.51 -0.11 -7.37
C LEU A 169 2.98 -1.22 -6.44
N THR A 170 2.21 -2.31 -6.35
CA THR A 170 2.58 -3.49 -5.55
C THR A 170 2.75 -4.71 -6.43
N GLN A 171 3.76 -5.51 -6.13
CA GLN A 171 4.01 -6.79 -6.81
C GLN A 171 4.36 -7.84 -5.78
N LYS A 172 3.83 -9.06 -5.96
CA LYS A 172 4.17 -10.21 -5.11
C LYS A 172 5.08 -11.16 -5.87
N TRP A 173 6.32 -11.27 -5.40
CA TRP A 173 7.33 -12.12 -6.01
C TRP A 173 7.45 -13.45 -5.28
N LYS A 174 7.58 -14.54 -6.05
CA LYS A 174 7.92 -15.86 -5.54
C LYS A 174 9.30 -16.23 -6.08
N HIS A 175 10.29 -16.21 -5.20
CA HIS A 175 11.66 -16.55 -5.55
C HIS A 175 11.83 -18.07 -5.67
N ASN A 176 12.66 -18.52 -6.62
CA ASN A 176 13.20 -19.87 -6.62
C ASN A 176 14.56 -19.85 -5.90
N LEU A 177 14.52 -19.95 -4.57
CA LEU A 177 15.73 -19.86 -3.75
C LEU A 177 16.67 -21.06 -3.93
N PHE A 178 16.16 -22.22 -4.34
CA PHE A 178 17.01 -23.36 -4.68
C PHE A 178 17.92 -23.03 -5.86
N LYS A 179 17.33 -22.58 -6.96
CA LYS A 179 18.09 -22.17 -8.15
C LYS A 179 19.02 -20.99 -7.89
N TRP A 180 18.68 -20.11 -6.95
CA TRP A 180 19.54 -18.97 -6.59
C TRP A 180 20.81 -19.40 -5.85
N ASN A 181 20.73 -20.46 -5.05
CA ASN A 181 21.82 -20.93 -4.21
C ASN A 181 22.69 -22.02 -4.87
N GLU A 182 22.47 -22.28 -6.17
CA GLU A 182 23.33 -23.14 -7.02
C GLU A 182 24.54 -22.34 -7.54
#